data_AF-A0A367IM22-F1
#
_entry.id   AF-A0A367IM22-F1
#
_cell.length_a   1.000
_cell.length_b   1.000
_cell.length_c   1.000
_cell.angle_alpha   90.00
_cell.angle_beta   90.00
_cell.angle_gamma   90.00
#
_symmetry.space_group_name_H-M   'P 1'
#
loop_
_entity.id
_entity.type
_entity.pdbx_description
1 polymer ?
#
loop_
_entity_poly.entity_id
_entity_poly.type
_entity_poly.pdbx_seq_one_letter_code
_entity_poly.pdbx_strand_id
1 'polypeptide(L)'
;FARNIVAGELSNQRLAFENGALDSIQKRLLNETYDYQNDNTLILQVSTQAICNIITGNPSAIDFAWKEWMTDQSKGRIWCDILSKNNDDLLTSVFVLIINCISQSKQRCEWMMESEIGRKLLGQVLDDLERLHENQASKNFELGSYAIFSELFTYGYFRQLYTLFRNNTEVI
;
A
#
# COMPACT_ATOMS: atom_id res chain seq x y z
N PHE A 1 -12.34 6.72 15.39
CA PHE A 1 -13.16 7.94 15.18
C PHE A 1 -12.80 8.69 13.90
N ALA A 2 -11.52 8.94 13.59
CA ALA A 2 -11.13 9.65 12.35
C ALA A 2 -11.64 9.00 11.05
N ARG A 3 -11.63 7.66 10.94
CA ARG A 3 -12.00 6.88 9.73
C ARG A 3 -13.23 7.40 8.99
N ASN A 4 -14.34 7.63 9.68
CA ASN A 4 -15.60 8.02 9.04
C ASN A 4 -15.72 9.55 8.85
N ILE A 5 -15.04 10.33 9.69
CA ILE A 5 -15.14 11.80 9.69
C ILE A 5 -14.35 12.41 8.52
N VAL A 6 -13.25 11.77 8.13
CA VAL A 6 -12.37 12.24 7.05
C VAL A 6 -12.74 11.69 5.68
N ALA A 7 -13.66 10.74 5.59
CA ALA A 7 -13.98 10.09 4.32
C ALA A 7 -14.69 11.07 3.37
N GLY A 8 -14.03 11.43 2.27
CA GLY A 8 -14.58 12.31 1.23
C GLY A 8 -14.61 13.81 1.58
N GLU A 9 -14.12 14.19 2.76
CA GLU A 9 -14.16 15.58 3.25
C GLU A 9 -12.75 16.17 3.39
N LEU A 10 -12.32 16.92 2.37
CA LEU A 10 -10.95 17.45 2.27
C LEU A 10 -10.53 18.32 3.47
N SER A 11 -11.46 19.10 4.03
CA SER A 11 -11.22 19.91 5.23
C SER A 11 -10.86 19.04 6.43
N ASN A 12 -11.62 17.96 6.65
CA ASN A 12 -11.40 17.01 7.75
C ASN A 12 -10.12 16.19 7.53
N GLN A 13 -9.81 15.84 6.29
CA GLN A 13 -8.55 15.16 5.93
C GLN A 13 -7.34 16.02 6.24
N ARG A 14 -7.37 17.29 5.86
CA ARG A 14 -6.29 18.25 6.18
C ARG A 14 -6.13 18.42 7.68
N LEU A 15 -7.22 18.66 8.40
CA LEU A 15 -7.17 18.78 9.86
C LEU A 15 -6.62 17.52 10.52
N ALA A 16 -7.04 16.33 10.09
CA ALA A 16 -6.53 15.07 10.63
C ALA A 16 -5.02 14.90 10.36
N PHE A 17 -4.57 15.27 9.16
CA PHE A 17 -3.16 15.23 8.80
C PHE A 17 -2.34 16.22 9.63
N GLU A 18 -2.78 17.48 9.74
CA GLU A 18 -2.12 18.54 10.52
C GLU A 18 -2.05 18.23 12.02
N ASN A 19 -3.03 17.50 12.56
CA ASN A 19 -3.06 17.09 13.97
C ASN A 19 -2.30 15.78 14.24
N GLY A 20 -1.54 15.24 13.27
CA GLY A 20 -0.71 14.05 13.47
C GLY A 20 -1.50 12.74 13.60
N ALA A 21 -2.74 12.68 13.06
CA ALA A 21 -3.54 11.46 13.09
C ALA A 21 -2.89 10.34 12.27
N LEU A 22 -2.25 10.67 11.15
CA LEU A 22 -1.52 9.72 10.31
C LEU A 22 -0.41 9.01 11.11
N ASP A 23 0.47 9.79 11.74
CA ASP A 23 1.57 9.26 12.57
C ASP A 23 1.07 8.39 13.73
N SER A 24 -0.04 8.82 14.35
CA SER A 24 -0.63 8.10 15.47
C SER A 24 -1.19 6.74 15.03
N ILE A 25 -1.87 6.69 13.88
CA ILE A 25 -2.40 5.45 13.32
C ILE A 25 -1.25 4.56 12.84
N GLN A 26 -0.20 5.11 12.24
CA GLN A 26 0.95 4.35 11.80
C GLN A 26 1.71 3.72 12.96
N LYS A 27 1.94 4.47 14.06
CA LYS A 27 2.53 3.92 15.29
C LYS A 27 1.70 2.78 15.85
N ARG A 28 0.36 2.93 15.83
CA ARG A 28 -0.54 1.87 16.27
C ARG A 28 -0.42 0.64 15.37
N LEU A 29 -0.44 0.82 14.05
CA LEU A 29 -0.26 -0.27 13.09
C LEU A 29 1.06 -1.02 13.32
N LEU A 30 2.18 -0.30 13.54
CA LEU A 30 3.47 -0.92 13.80
C LEU A 30 3.38 -1.84 15.02
N ASN A 31 2.88 -1.34 16.14
CA ASN A 31 2.74 -2.12 17.37
C ASN A 31 1.90 -3.38 17.19
N GLU A 32 0.78 -3.27 16.47
CA GLU A 32 -0.17 -4.37 16.25
C GLU A 32 0.35 -5.40 15.24
N THR A 33 1.24 -4.99 14.33
CA THR A 33 1.88 -5.87 13.36
C THR A 33 2.90 -6.79 14.03
N TYR A 34 3.59 -6.31 15.07
CA TYR A 34 4.57 -7.07 15.85
C TYR A 34 3.98 -7.86 17.02
N ASP A 35 2.72 -7.64 17.37
CA ASP A 35 2.02 -8.46 18.35
C ASP A 35 1.47 -9.74 17.70
N TYR A 36 2.27 -10.80 17.72
CA TYR A 36 1.93 -12.12 17.20
C TYR A 36 1.04 -12.95 18.13
N GLN A 37 0.76 -12.48 19.35
CA GLN A 37 0.03 -13.26 20.35
C GLN A 37 -1.49 -13.09 20.21
N ASN A 38 -1.95 -12.05 19.52
CA ASN A 38 -3.37 -11.72 19.36
C ASN A 38 -3.78 -11.71 17.88
N ASP A 39 -5.03 -12.08 17.60
CA ASP A 39 -5.64 -11.84 16.29
C ASP A 39 -5.97 -10.36 16.13
N ASN A 40 -4.98 -9.61 15.61
CA ASN A 40 -5.08 -8.17 15.42
C ASN A 40 -5.61 -7.79 14.03
N THR A 41 -6.15 -8.75 13.26
CA THR A 41 -6.58 -8.56 11.86
C THR A 41 -7.55 -7.38 11.73
N LEU A 42 -8.55 -7.30 12.60
CA LEU A 42 -9.54 -6.21 12.57
C LEU A 42 -8.89 -4.84 12.81
N ILE A 43 -7.92 -4.75 13.74
CA ILE A 43 -7.24 -3.49 14.05
C ILE A 43 -6.39 -3.04 12.87
N LEU A 44 -5.68 -3.99 12.23
CA LEU A 44 -4.88 -3.73 11.04
C LEU A 44 -5.75 -3.26 9.86
N GLN A 45 -6.90 -3.91 9.64
CA GLN A 45 -7.85 -3.53 8.60
C GLN A 45 -8.41 -2.12 8.84
N VAL A 46 -8.94 -1.86 10.04
CA VAL A 46 -9.56 -0.57 10.38
C VAL A 46 -8.54 0.57 10.30
N SER A 47 -7.29 0.32 10.70
CA SER A 47 -6.23 1.31 10.68
C SER A 47 -5.74 1.59 9.25
N THR A 48 -5.58 0.56 8.42
CA THR A 48 -5.24 0.71 7.00
C THR A 48 -6.33 1.51 6.28
N GLN A 49 -7.60 1.18 6.51
CA GLN A 49 -8.73 1.92 5.94
C GLN A 49 -8.77 3.37 6.44
N ALA A 50 -8.45 3.62 7.71
CA ALA A 50 -8.38 4.98 8.25
C ALA A 50 -7.29 5.80 7.53
N ILE A 51 -6.12 5.21 7.27
CA ILE A 51 -5.06 5.86 6.49
C ILE A 51 -5.56 6.14 5.07
N CYS A 52 -6.15 5.16 4.38
CA CYS A 52 -6.75 5.37 3.06
C CYS A 52 -7.71 6.56 3.07
N ASN A 53 -8.62 6.63 4.05
CA ASN A 53 -9.59 7.72 4.12
C ASN A 53 -8.97 9.09 4.40
N ILE A 54 -7.85 9.15 5.14
CA ILE A 54 -7.12 10.41 5.41
C ILE A 54 -6.45 10.94 4.14
N ILE A 55 -5.84 10.05 3.34
CA ILE A 55 -5.03 10.48 2.19
C ILE A 55 -5.84 10.58 0.89
N THR A 56 -6.90 9.77 0.71
CA THR A 56 -7.66 9.73 -0.56
C THR A 56 -8.29 11.08 -0.87
N GLY A 57 -8.00 11.64 -2.05
CA GLY A 57 -8.50 12.97 -2.43
C GLY A 57 -7.67 14.14 -1.87
N ASN A 58 -6.58 13.86 -1.15
CA ASN A 58 -5.63 14.85 -0.65
C ASN A 58 -4.22 14.61 -1.23
N PRO A 59 -3.90 15.16 -2.42
CA PRO A 59 -2.63 14.91 -3.11
C PRO A 59 -1.40 15.23 -2.26
N SER A 60 -1.43 16.30 -1.45
CA SER A 60 -0.31 16.67 -0.59
C SER A 60 -0.05 15.65 0.51
N ALA A 61 -1.11 15.11 1.12
CA ALA A 61 -0.99 14.05 2.12
C ALA A 61 -0.49 12.74 1.49
N ILE A 62 -0.97 12.42 0.28
CA ILE A 62 -0.49 11.25 -0.46
C ILE A 62 1.00 11.39 -0.79
N ASP A 63 1.43 12.54 -1.34
CA ASP A 63 2.84 12.78 -1.68
C ASP A 63 3.74 12.64 -0.46
N PHE A 64 3.35 13.26 0.65
CA PHE A 64 4.10 13.18 1.89
C PHE A 64 4.20 11.74 2.40
N ALA A 65 3.06 11.07 2.58
CA ALA A 65 3.00 9.73 3.15
C ALA A 65 3.69 8.70 2.25
N TRP A 66 3.40 8.72 0.95
CA TRP A 66 3.97 7.77 0.00
C TRP A 66 5.49 7.94 -0.12
N LYS A 67 5.97 9.19 -0.24
CA LYS A 67 7.42 9.46 -0.26
C LYS A 67 8.08 8.93 1.01
N GLU A 68 7.49 9.19 2.16
CA GLU A 68 8.03 8.75 3.44
C GLU A 68 8.08 7.22 3.53
N TRP A 69 7.02 6.50 3.14
CA TRP A 69 7.01 5.04 3.14
C TRP A 69 7.98 4.43 2.13
N MET A 70 8.23 5.07 0.99
CA MET A 70 9.21 4.59 0.01
C MET A 70 10.66 4.91 0.42
N THR A 71 10.89 5.97 1.20
CA THR A 71 12.26 6.42 1.54
C THR A 71 12.74 5.94 2.92
N ASP A 72 11.84 5.83 3.90
CA ASP A 72 12.15 5.34 5.25
C ASP A 72 11.73 3.88 5.38
N GLN A 73 12.75 3.00 5.47
CA GLN A 73 12.50 1.57 5.54
C GLN A 73 11.69 1.14 6.76
N SER A 74 11.88 1.81 7.90
CA SER A 74 11.17 1.48 9.14
C SER A 74 9.68 1.75 9.02
N LYS A 75 9.31 2.72 8.19
CA LYS A 75 7.95 3.18 7.99
C LYS A 75 7.23 2.44 6.89
N GLY A 76 7.90 2.15 5.77
CA GLY A 76 7.30 1.43 4.65
C GLY A 76 7.17 -0.07 4.85
N ARG A 77 8.01 -0.69 5.69
CA ARG A 77 8.04 -2.14 5.89
C ARG A 77 6.71 -2.70 6.37
N ILE A 78 5.96 -1.87 7.11
CA ILE A 78 4.65 -2.26 7.62
C ILE A 78 3.69 -2.77 6.55
N TRP A 79 3.76 -2.21 5.34
CA TRP A 79 2.90 -2.64 4.24
C TRP A 79 3.31 -4.03 3.74
N CYS A 80 4.61 -4.33 3.72
CA CYS A 80 5.10 -5.68 3.42
C CYS A 80 4.66 -6.69 4.49
N ASP A 81 4.75 -6.30 5.76
CA ASP A 81 4.37 -7.16 6.87
C ASP A 81 2.85 -7.44 6.89
N ILE A 82 2.02 -6.45 6.53
CA ILE A 82 0.57 -6.63 6.38
C ILE A 82 0.24 -7.56 5.21
N LEU A 83 0.86 -7.37 4.04
CA LEU A 83 0.67 -8.27 2.88
C LEU A 83 1.03 -9.72 3.22
N SER A 84 2.07 -9.91 4.04
CA SER A 84 2.54 -11.25 4.44
C SER A 84 1.55 -12.03 5.32
N LYS A 85 0.50 -11.37 5.86
CA LYS A 85 -0.54 -12.05 6.65
C LYS A 85 -1.55 -12.83 5.80
N ASN A 86 -1.50 -12.74 4.46
CA ASN A 86 -2.34 -13.51 3.52
C ASN A 86 -3.85 -13.50 3.84
N ASN A 87 -4.36 -12.38 4.36
CA ASN A 87 -5.78 -12.20 4.64
C ASN A 87 -6.39 -11.35 3.52
N ASP A 88 -7.38 -11.89 2.81
CA ASP A 88 -7.91 -11.29 1.58
C ASP A 88 -8.41 -9.84 1.76
N ASP A 89 -9.06 -9.53 2.88
CA ASP A 89 -9.56 -8.18 3.18
C ASP A 89 -8.42 -7.18 3.48
N LEU A 90 -7.35 -7.65 4.15
CA LEU A 90 -6.13 -6.85 4.37
C LEU A 90 -5.41 -6.59 3.04
N LEU A 91 -5.31 -7.61 2.19
CA LEU A 91 -4.73 -7.47 0.86
C LEU A 91 -5.50 -6.44 0.04
N THR A 92 -6.84 -6.51 0.00
CA THR A 92 -7.66 -5.50 -0.69
C THR A 92 -7.34 -4.10 -0.19
N SER A 93 -7.25 -3.93 1.13
CA SER A 93 -7.04 -2.63 1.76
C SER A 93 -5.68 -2.03 1.40
N VAL A 94 -4.62 -2.85 1.40
CA VAL A 94 -3.28 -2.41 1.00
C VAL A 94 -3.19 -2.15 -0.50
N PHE A 95 -3.84 -2.95 -1.33
CA PHE A 95 -3.89 -2.70 -2.77
C PHE A 95 -4.59 -1.39 -3.10
N VAL A 96 -5.72 -1.11 -2.45
CA VAL A 96 -6.41 0.19 -2.56
C VAL A 96 -5.51 1.34 -2.09
N LEU A 97 -4.72 1.14 -1.04
CA LEU A 97 -3.74 2.13 -0.61
C LEU A 97 -2.70 2.41 -1.70
N ILE A 98 -2.08 1.35 -2.24
CA ILE A 98 -1.04 1.47 -3.27
C ILE A 98 -1.60 2.18 -4.50
N ILE A 99 -2.76 1.77 -5.02
CA ILE A 99 -3.35 2.39 -6.22
C ILE A 99 -3.72 3.85 -5.96
N ASN A 100 -4.29 4.19 -4.80
CA ASN A 100 -4.57 5.58 -4.43
C ASN A 100 -3.30 6.43 -4.38
N CYS A 101 -2.18 5.83 -3.97
CA CYS A 101 -0.90 6.49 -3.99
C CYS A 101 -0.41 6.70 -5.43
N ILE A 102 -0.23 5.63 -6.22
CA ILE A 102 0.49 5.71 -7.50
C ILE A 102 -0.35 6.23 -8.67
N SER A 103 -1.67 6.17 -8.59
CA SER A 103 -2.55 6.51 -9.72
C SER A 103 -2.33 7.94 -10.19
N GLN A 104 -2.21 8.07 -11.53
CA GLN A 104 -2.02 9.31 -12.26
C GLN A 104 -0.78 10.12 -11.83
N SER A 105 0.21 9.46 -11.21
CA SER A 105 1.42 10.13 -10.73
C SER A 105 2.70 9.35 -11.05
N LYS A 106 3.35 9.74 -12.16
CA LYS A 106 4.66 9.20 -12.56
C LYS A 106 5.69 9.28 -11.44
N GLN A 107 5.73 10.39 -10.69
CA GLN A 107 6.72 10.59 -9.64
C GLN A 107 6.51 9.60 -8.46
N ARG A 108 5.27 9.25 -8.14
CA ARG A 108 4.98 8.26 -7.09
C ARG A 108 5.30 6.84 -7.55
N CYS A 109 5.07 6.53 -8.82
CA CYS A 109 5.58 5.31 -9.44
C CYS A 109 7.10 5.24 -9.39
N GLU A 110 7.80 6.35 -9.68
CA GLU A 110 9.26 6.43 -9.62
C GLU A 110 9.78 6.13 -8.21
N TRP A 111 9.23 6.76 -7.17
CA TRP A 111 9.61 6.46 -5.78
C TRP A 111 9.41 4.99 -5.42
N MET A 112 8.36 4.35 -5.93
CA MET A 112 8.12 2.92 -5.72
C MET A 112 9.18 2.05 -6.41
N MET A 113 9.57 2.39 -7.64
CA MET A 113 10.56 1.62 -8.40
C MET A 113 11.99 1.79 -7.86
N GLU A 114 12.33 2.99 -7.43
CA GLU A 114 13.67 3.32 -6.92
C GLU A 114 13.91 2.82 -5.49
N SER A 115 12.85 2.68 -4.69
CA SER A 115 12.95 2.21 -3.32
C SER A 115 13.07 0.69 -3.19
N GLU A 116 13.86 0.23 -2.23
CA GLU A 116 13.93 -1.20 -1.89
C GLU A 116 12.57 -1.72 -1.40
N ILE A 117 11.85 -0.92 -0.61
CA ILE A 117 10.52 -1.28 -0.11
C ILE A 117 9.50 -1.37 -1.23
N GLY A 118 9.45 -0.39 -2.12
CA GLY A 118 8.50 -0.43 -3.24
C GLY A 118 8.74 -1.65 -4.13
N ARG A 119 10.00 -2.03 -4.38
CA ARG A 119 10.33 -3.28 -5.09
C ARG A 119 9.90 -4.53 -4.33
N LYS A 120 10.04 -4.59 -3.01
CA LYS A 120 9.54 -5.71 -2.17
C LYS A 120 8.02 -5.81 -2.22
N LEU A 121 7.32 -4.68 -2.10
CA LEU A 121 5.87 -4.62 -2.25
C LEU A 121 5.42 -5.14 -3.61
N LEU A 122 6.11 -4.73 -4.69
CA LEU A 122 5.81 -5.21 -6.04
C LEU A 122 6.05 -6.72 -6.20
N GLY A 123 7.06 -7.27 -5.54
CA GLY A 123 7.26 -8.72 -5.47
C GLY A 123 6.08 -9.43 -4.81
N GLN A 124 5.66 -8.97 -3.63
CA GLN A 124 4.53 -9.58 -2.91
C GLN A 124 3.20 -9.42 -3.68
N VAL A 125 2.98 -8.28 -4.32
CA VAL A 125 1.81 -8.05 -5.20
C VAL A 125 1.81 -9.00 -6.41
N LEU A 126 2.99 -9.33 -6.94
CA LEU A 126 3.15 -10.31 -8.02
C LEU A 126 2.87 -11.73 -7.53
N ASP A 127 3.43 -12.12 -6.38
CA ASP A 127 3.19 -13.43 -5.77
C ASP A 127 1.69 -13.64 -5.49
N ASP A 128 1.01 -12.60 -5.01
CA ASP A 128 -0.45 -12.61 -4.83
C ASP A 128 -1.22 -12.66 -6.16
N LEU A 129 -0.74 -11.97 -7.21
CA LEU A 129 -1.34 -12.06 -8.55
C LEU A 129 -1.28 -13.49 -9.08
N GLU A 130 -0.13 -14.14 -8.91
CA GLU A 130 0.06 -15.54 -9.27
C GLU A 130 -0.83 -16.45 -8.42
N ARG A 131 -0.99 -16.19 -7.12
CA ARG A 131 -1.94 -16.97 -6.31
C ARG A 131 -3.41 -16.78 -6.76
N LEU A 132 -3.78 -15.56 -7.16
CA LEU A 132 -5.17 -15.19 -7.46
C LEU A 132 -5.55 -15.39 -8.94
N HIS A 133 -4.61 -15.76 -9.82
CA HIS A 133 -4.89 -15.92 -11.25
C HIS A 133 -5.93 -17.01 -11.57
N GLU A 134 -6.10 -17.98 -10.67
CA GLU A 134 -7.13 -19.03 -10.77
C GLU A 134 -8.53 -18.51 -10.41
N ASN A 135 -8.60 -17.38 -9.67
CA ASN A 135 -9.84 -16.73 -9.26
C ASN A 135 -9.87 -15.25 -9.69
N GLN A 136 -9.87 -15.06 -11.01
CA GLN A 136 -9.82 -13.73 -11.66
C GLN A 136 -11.04 -12.85 -11.34
N ALA A 137 -12.14 -13.44 -10.89
CA ALA A 137 -13.33 -12.72 -10.43
C ALA A 137 -13.16 -12.13 -9.02
N SER A 138 -12.06 -12.44 -8.33
CA SER A 138 -11.77 -11.84 -7.03
C SER A 138 -11.45 -10.35 -7.20
N LYS A 139 -12.03 -9.53 -6.32
CA LYS A 139 -11.72 -8.09 -6.26
C LYS A 139 -10.22 -7.82 -6.11
N ASN A 140 -9.50 -8.71 -5.43
CA ASN A 140 -8.05 -8.61 -5.23
C ASN A 140 -7.25 -8.75 -6.55
N PHE A 141 -7.73 -9.57 -7.48
CA PHE A 141 -7.13 -9.72 -8.80
C PHE A 141 -7.37 -8.46 -9.67
N GLU A 142 -8.61 -8.00 -9.79
CA GLU A 142 -9.00 -6.89 -10.67
C GLU A 142 -8.54 -5.52 -10.12
N LEU A 143 -8.88 -5.21 -8.86
CA LEU A 143 -8.58 -3.91 -8.25
C LEU A 143 -7.12 -3.79 -7.80
N GLY A 144 -6.50 -4.91 -7.45
CA GLY A 144 -5.21 -4.88 -6.78
C GLY A 144 -4.05 -5.04 -7.73
N SER A 145 -3.70 -6.28 -8.01
CA SER A 145 -2.47 -6.56 -8.71
C SER A 145 -2.48 -6.05 -10.16
N TYR A 146 -3.59 -6.24 -10.89
CA TYR A 146 -3.67 -5.79 -12.28
C TYR A 146 -3.60 -4.26 -12.42
N ALA A 147 -4.37 -3.52 -11.61
CA ALA A 147 -4.39 -2.06 -11.67
C ALA A 147 -3.02 -1.45 -11.33
N ILE A 148 -2.32 -2.00 -10.32
CA ILE A 148 -0.98 -1.54 -9.93
C ILE A 148 0.02 -1.71 -11.08
N PHE A 149 0.08 -2.89 -11.69
CA PHE A 149 1.00 -3.14 -12.81
C PHE A 149 0.62 -2.34 -14.07
N SER A 150 -0.68 -2.20 -14.35
CA SER A 150 -1.17 -1.38 -15.47
C SER A 150 -0.73 0.07 -15.34
N GLU A 151 -0.81 0.65 -14.14
CA GLU A 151 -0.34 2.02 -13.89
C GLU A 151 1.18 2.16 -14.14
N LEU A 152 1.97 1.20 -13.64
CA LEU A 152 3.43 1.20 -13.85
C LEU A 152 3.81 1.01 -15.32
N PHE A 153 3.07 0.18 -16.06
CA PHE A 153 3.28 0.00 -17.49
C PHE A 153 2.94 1.25 -18.29
N THR A 154 1.89 1.97 -17.89
CA THR A 154 1.50 3.26 -18.50
C THR A 154 2.64 4.26 -18.46
N TYR A 155 3.46 4.25 -17.40
CA TYR A 155 4.63 5.12 -17.27
C TYR A 155 5.95 4.54 -17.79
N GLY A 156 5.92 3.36 -18.43
CA GLY A 156 7.08 2.77 -19.10
C GLY A 156 8.00 1.93 -18.21
N TYR A 157 7.56 1.54 -17.01
CA TYR A 157 8.39 0.75 -16.08
C TYR A 157 8.48 -0.75 -16.39
N PHE A 158 7.86 -1.21 -17.48
CA PHE A 158 7.84 -2.63 -17.87
C PHE A 158 9.24 -3.28 -17.89
N ARG A 159 10.23 -2.64 -18.55
CA ARG A 159 11.58 -3.21 -18.65
C ARG A 159 12.26 -3.36 -17.29
N GLN A 160 12.05 -2.38 -16.41
CA GLN A 160 12.62 -2.40 -15.06
C GLN A 160 11.98 -3.51 -14.22
N LEU A 161 10.65 -3.62 -14.26
CA LEU A 161 9.91 -4.70 -13.60
C LEU A 161 10.33 -6.08 -14.10
N TYR A 162 10.45 -6.26 -15.42
CA TYR A 162 10.91 -7.52 -16.00
C TYR A 162 12.32 -7.90 -15.51
N THR A 163 13.24 -6.93 -15.47
CA THR A 163 14.60 -7.16 -14.97
C THR A 163 14.61 -7.48 -13.47
N LEU A 164 13.80 -6.76 -12.69
CA LEU A 164 13.65 -6.96 -11.25
C LEU A 164 13.19 -8.39 -10.93
N PHE A 165 12.09 -8.84 -11.56
CA PHE A 165 11.51 -10.14 -11.25
C PHE A 165 12.33 -11.30 -11.82
N ARG A 166 12.98 -11.11 -12.97
CA ARG A 166 13.91 -12.10 -13.53
C ARG A 166 15.12 -12.35 -12.62
N ASN A 167 15.64 -11.32 -11.96
CA ASN A 167 16.80 -11.46 -11.08
C ASN A 167 16.41 -12.02 -9.71
N ASN A 168 15.16 -11.84 -9.27
CA ASN A 168 14.65 -12.44 -8.03
C ASN A 168 14.32 -13.94 -8.17
N THR A 169 14.25 -14.48 -9.39
CA THR A 169 13.99 -15.91 -9.65
C THR A 169 15.22 -16.81 -9.46
N GLU A 170 16.40 -16.26 -9.16
CA GLU A 170 17.63 -17.02 -8.86
C GLU A 170 17.83 -17.32 -7.35
N VAL A 171 16.91 -16.89 -6.48
CA VAL A 171 16.97 -17.14 -5.03
C VAL A 171 15.63 -17.69 -4.54
N ILE A 172 15.30 -18.92 -4.95
CA ILE A 172 14.37 -19.82 -4.23
C ILE A 172 15.01 -21.20 -4.19
#